data_AF-A0A139JT95-F1
#
_entry.id   AF-A0A139JT95-F1
#
_cell.length_a   1.000
_cell.length_b   1.000
_cell.length_c   1.000
_cell.angle_alpha   90.00
_cell.angle_beta   90.00
_cell.angle_gamma   90.00
#
_symmetry.space_group_name_H-M   'P 1'
#
loop_
_entity.id
_entity.type
_entity.pdbx_description
1 polymer ?
#
loop_
_entity_poly.entity_id
_entity_poly.type
_entity_poly.pdbx_seq_one_letter_code
_entity_poly.pdbx_strand_id
1 'polypeptide(L)'
;MEGMLLNDLLPVDMRLARIIDTLFRARGESLSERLKPVPVPVTVLQLAEMVHADRAFLSRILSKWREAECFERKGRRLLFSRAIFDICLCLEGRERLVRAPHP
;
A
#
# COMPACT_ATOMS: atom_id res chain seq x y z
N MET A 1 17.27 5.73 16.93
CA MET A 1 17.39 5.00 15.63
C MET A 1 16.34 3.88 15.61
N GLU A 2 15.09 4.18 15.99
CA GLU A 2 14.01 3.20 16.14
C GLU A 2 13.08 3.08 14.92
N GLY A 3 13.28 3.88 13.87
CA GLY A 3 12.38 3.90 12.71
C GLY A 3 12.62 2.78 11.68
N MET A 4 13.80 2.14 11.67
CA MET A 4 14.15 1.14 10.65
C MET A 4 13.62 -0.26 10.99
N LEU A 5 13.55 -0.61 12.29
CA LEU A 5 13.10 -1.94 12.75
C LEU A 5 11.60 -2.18 12.56
N LEU A 6 10.79 -1.11 12.44
CA LEU A 6 9.33 -1.23 12.26
C LEU A 6 8.94 -1.53 10.80
N ASN A 7 9.82 -1.25 9.83
CA ASN A 7 9.50 -1.51 8.43
C ASN A 7 9.43 -3.00 8.12
N ASP A 8 10.29 -3.84 8.70
CA ASP A 8 10.29 -5.27 8.38
C ASP A 8 9.27 -6.11 9.17
N LEU A 9 8.56 -5.50 10.12
CA LEU A 9 7.48 -6.16 10.86
C LEU A 9 6.13 -6.08 10.13
N LEU A 10 5.99 -5.19 9.14
CA LEU A 10 4.76 -5.01 8.39
C LEU A 10 4.82 -5.75 7.06
N PRO A 11 3.73 -6.42 6.65
CA PRO A 11 3.55 -6.88 5.29
C PRO A 11 3.81 -5.78 4.25
N VAL A 12 4.36 -6.15 3.10
CA VAL A 12 4.79 -5.21 2.04
C VAL A 12 3.64 -4.34 1.54
N ASP A 13 2.43 -4.88 1.45
CA ASP A 13 1.21 -4.16 1.10
C ASP A 13 0.84 -3.10 2.15
N MET A 14 0.97 -3.42 3.44
CA MET A 14 0.74 -2.45 4.52
C MET A 14 1.81 -1.35 4.55
N ARG A 15 3.09 -1.70 4.28
CA ARG A 15 4.14 -0.70 4.07
C ARG A 15 3.80 0.22 2.91
N LEU A 16 3.37 -0.35 1.78
CA LEU A 16 2.99 0.41 0.59
C LEU A 16 1.85 1.39 0.91
N ALA A 17 0.80 0.94 1.61
CA ALA A 17 -0.31 1.78 2.00
C ALA A 17 0.13 2.96 2.88
N ARG A 18 1.02 2.72 3.85
CA ARG A 18 1.60 3.77 4.71
C ARG A 18 2.47 4.77 3.94
N ILE A 19 3.27 4.29 2.99
CA ILE A 19 4.09 5.17 2.15
C ILE A 19 3.17 6.06 1.30
N ILE A 20 2.14 5.50 0.67
CA ILE A 20 1.16 6.28 -0.09
C ILE A 20 0.50 7.34 0.79
N ASP A 21 0.00 6.98 1.97
CA ASP A 21 -0.59 7.94 2.93
C ASP A 21 0.40 9.04 3.31
N THR A 22 1.67 8.68 3.53
CA THR A 22 2.75 9.64 3.82
C THR A 22 2.97 10.61 2.66
N LEU A 23 2.94 10.15 1.41
CA LEU A 23 3.08 11.02 0.24
C LEU A 23 1.94 12.04 0.13
N PHE A 24 0.71 11.66 0.50
CA PHE A 24 -0.41 12.60 0.59
C PHE A 24 -0.22 13.62 1.72
N ARG A 25 0.11 13.14 2.92
CA ARG A 25 0.32 14.00 4.10
C ARG A 25 1.47 14.97 3.92
N ALA A 26 2.54 14.58 3.23
CA ALA A 26 3.67 15.45 2.91
C ALA A 26 3.27 16.67 2.06
N ARG A 27 2.09 16.65 1.43
CA ARG A 27 1.50 17.77 0.68
C ARG A 27 0.31 18.42 1.40
N GLY A 28 0.09 18.09 2.67
CA GLY A 28 -1.08 18.57 3.43
C GLY A 28 -2.39 17.95 2.98
N GLU A 29 -2.34 16.85 2.22
CA GLU A 29 -3.51 16.13 1.75
C GLU A 29 -3.74 14.85 2.56
N SER A 30 -4.94 14.29 2.43
CA SER A 30 -5.28 12.96 2.95
C SER A 30 -5.86 12.11 1.83
N LEU A 31 -5.68 10.79 1.93
CA LEU A 31 -6.44 9.84 1.14
C LEU A 31 -7.93 10.02 1.41
N SER A 32 -8.74 9.95 0.35
CA SER A 32 -10.20 10.02 0.44
C SER A 32 -10.83 8.71 -0.03
N GLU A 33 -12.14 8.59 0.14
CA GLU A 33 -12.91 7.44 -0.36
C GLU A 33 -12.88 7.31 -1.89
N ARG A 34 -12.56 8.39 -2.61
CA ARG A 34 -12.44 8.38 -4.07
C ARG A 34 -10.97 8.25 -4.47
N LEU A 35 -10.73 7.65 -5.63
CA LEU A 35 -9.41 7.61 -6.25
C LEU A 35 -8.87 9.03 -6.45
N LYS A 36 -7.77 9.36 -5.76
CA LYS A 36 -7.03 10.62 -5.94
C LYS A 36 -5.65 10.33 -6.52
N PRO A 37 -5.15 11.17 -7.44
CA PRO A 37 -3.77 11.06 -7.91
C PRO A 37 -2.80 11.33 -6.76
N VAL A 38 -1.71 10.56 -6.70
CA VAL A 38 -0.60 10.85 -5.78
C VAL A 38 -0.10 12.27 -6.06
N PRO A 39 0.04 13.14 -5.03
CA PRO A 39 0.34 14.57 -5.23
C PRO A 39 1.83 14.84 -5.49
N VAL A 40 2.62 13.78 -5.70
CA VAL A 40 4.01 13.85 -6.15
C VAL A 40 4.25 12.88 -7.31
N PRO A 41 5.12 13.23 -8.26
CA PRO A 41 5.53 12.29 -9.30
C PRO A 41 6.22 11.07 -8.66
N VAL A 42 5.61 9.90 -8.80
CA VAL A 42 6.17 8.63 -8.32
C VAL A 42 5.83 7.52 -9.29
N THR A 43 6.81 6.65 -9.53
CA THR A 43 6.66 5.46 -10.37
C THR A 43 6.44 4.21 -9.53
N VAL A 44 5.91 3.16 -10.16
CA VAL A 44 5.78 1.84 -9.53
C VAL A 44 7.15 1.29 -9.08
N LEU A 45 8.22 1.59 -9.83
CA LEU A 45 9.57 1.17 -9.44
C LEU A 45 10.04 1.87 -8.15
N GLN A 46 9.87 3.19 -8.08
CA GLN A 46 10.22 3.96 -6.88
C GLN A 46 9.42 3.51 -5.66
N LEU A 47 8.12 3.20 -5.82
CA LEU A 47 7.32 2.63 -4.74
C LEU A 47 7.87 1.27 -4.29
N ALA A 48 8.37 0.45 -5.21
CA ALA A 48 8.93 -0.88 -4.91
C ALA A 48 10.23 -0.76 -4.11
N GLU A 49 11.10 0.18 -4.51
CA GLU A 49 12.33 0.52 -3.79
C GLU A 49 12.03 1.03 -2.38
N MET A 50 11.04 1.92 -2.22
CA MET A 50 10.63 2.48 -0.93
C MET A 50 10.09 1.43 0.06
N VAL A 51 9.45 0.37 -0.43
CA VAL A 51 8.95 -0.74 0.40
C VAL A 51 9.89 -1.95 0.44
N HIS A 52 11.11 -1.81 -0.09
CA HIS A 52 12.10 -2.89 -0.18
C HIS A 52 11.53 -4.19 -0.77
N ALA A 53 10.83 -4.10 -1.91
CA ALA A 53 10.24 -5.25 -2.59
C ALA A 53 10.53 -5.25 -4.09
N ASP A 54 10.46 -6.44 -4.70
CA ASP A 54 10.57 -6.57 -6.14
C ASP A 54 9.41 -5.92 -6.88
N ARG A 55 9.71 -5.30 -8.02
CA ARG A 55 8.69 -4.68 -8.89
C ARG A 55 7.60 -5.65 -9.32
N ALA A 56 7.93 -6.93 -9.53
CA ALA A 56 6.96 -7.97 -9.88
C ALA A 56 6.02 -8.28 -8.70
N PHE A 57 6.54 -8.27 -7.47
CA PHE A 57 5.74 -8.43 -6.26
C PHE A 57 4.79 -7.24 -6.08
N LEU A 58 5.31 -6.01 -6.21
CA LEU A 58 4.49 -4.81 -6.12
C LEU A 58 3.39 -4.76 -7.19
N SER A 59 3.70 -5.18 -8.41
CA SER A 59 2.73 -5.22 -9.50
C SER A 59 1.58 -6.20 -9.20
N ARG A 60 1.83 -7.30 -8.50
CA ARG A 60 0.78 -8.22 -8.04
C ARG A 60 -0.13 -7.59 -6.98
N ILE A 61 0.44 -6.86 -6.03
CA ILE A 61 -0.36 -6.10 -5.05
C ILE A 61 -1.25 -5.08 -5.77
N LEU A 62 -0.67 -4.29 -6.67
CA LEU A 62 -1.41 -3.27 -7.42
C LEU A 62 -2.49 -3.87 -8.31
N SER A 63 -2.29 -5.04 -8.90
CA SER A 63 -3.35 -5.75 -9.64
C SER A 63 -4.53 -6.10 -8.74
N LYS A 64 -4.29 -6.62 -7.53
CA LYS A 64 -5.35 -6.91 -6.54
C LYS A 64 -6.07 -5.64 -6.09
N TRP A 65 -5.34 -4.56 -5.84
CA TRP A 65 -5.93 -3.28 -5.45
C TRP A 65 -6.73 -2.62 -6.58
N ARG A 66 -6.35 -2.88 -7.84
CA ARG A 66 -7.16 -2.47 -9.00
C ARG A 66 -8.46 -3.25 -9.07
N GLU A 67 -8.42 -4.56 -8.84
CA GLU A 67 -9.62 -5.41 -8.79
C GLU A 67 -10.56 -5.01 -7.64
N ALA A 68 -9.99 -4.55 -6.52
CA ALA A 68 -10.73 -4.01 -5.38
C ALA A 68 -11.11 -2.52 -5.52
N GLU A 69 -10.92 -1.93 -6.71
CA GLU A 69 -11.27 -0.54 -7.03
C GLU A 69 -10.61 0.54 -6.13
N CYS A 70 -9.55 0.19 -5.41
CA CYS A 70 -8.80 1.09 -4.53
C CYS A 70 -7.50 1.63 -5.14
N PHE A 71 -7.15 1.17 -6.35
CA PHE A 71 -6.03 1.66 -7.14
C PHE A 71 -6.39 1.75 -8.63
N GLU A 72 -5.92 2.81 -9.30
CA GLU A 72 -5.96 2.91 -10.75
C GLU A 72 -4.69 3.59 -11.29
N ARG A 73 -4.29 3.23 -12.51
CA ARG A 73 -3.24 3.94 -13.25
C ARG A 73 -3.86 4.66 -14.45
N LYS A 74 -3.80 6.00 -14.44
CA LYS A 74 -4.16 6.84 -15.59
C LYS A 74 -2.90 7.42 -16.23
N GLY A 75 -2.45 6.78 -17.30
CA GLY A 75 -1.19 7.14 -17.97
C GLY A 75 0.02 6.96 -17.05
N ARG A 76 0.66 8.07 -16.66
CA ARG A 76 1.78 8.08 -15.71
C ARG A 76 1.35 8.35 -14.26
N ARG A 77 0.09 8.72 -14.02
CA ARG A 77 -0.42 9.01 -12.68
C ARG A 77 -0.91 7.73 -12.01
N LEU A 78 -0.51 7.56 -10.76
CA LEU A 78 -1.02 6.52 -9.86
C LEU A 78 -2.11 7.17 -9.00
N LEU A 79 -3.27 6.52 -8.91
CA LEU A 79 -4.39 6.99 -8.14
C LEU A 79 -4.72 5.96 -7.06
N PHE A 80 -4.99 6.43 -5.85
CA PHE A 80 -5.33 5.58 -4.71
C PHE A 80 -6.52 6.17 -3.94
N SER A 81 -7.30 5.30 -3.32
CA SER A 81 -8.33 5.66 -2.33
C SER A 81 -7.94 5.14 -0.95
N ARG A 82 -8.64 5.60 0.09
CA ARG A 82 -8.43 5.17 1.47
C ARG A 82 -8.73 3.68 1.68
N ALA A 83 -9.55 3.08 0.81
CA ALA A 83 -9.90 1.66 0.84
C ALA A 83 -8.69 0.71 0.72
N ILE A 84 -7.51 1.19 0.31
CA ILE A 84 -6.27 0.39 0.37
C ILE A 84 -6.00 -0.16 1.78
N PHE A 85 -6.36 0.58 2.84
CA PHE A 85 -6.17 0.13 4.21
C PHE A 85 -7.15 -0.98 4.61
N ASP A 86 -8.39 -0.91 4.11
CA ASP A 86 -9.39 -1.95 4.39
C ASP A 86 -8.97 -3.30 3.79
N ILE A 87 -8.41 -3.26 2.57
CA ILE A 87 -7.86 -4.45 1.91
C ILE A 87 -6.66 -5.03 2.66
N CYS A 88 -5.73 -4.17 3.13
CA CYS A 88 -4.57 -4.63 3.91
C CYS A 88 -4.99 -5.30 5.23
N LEU A 89 -5.94 -4.70 5.95
CA LEU A 89 -6.42 -5.22 7.23
C LEU A 89 -7.21 -6.53 7.08
N CYS A 90 -7.93 -6.71 5.97
CA CYS A 90 -8.60 -7.97 5.66
C CYS A 90 -7.61 -9.12 5.40
N LEU A 91 -6.42 -8.83 4.88
CA LEU A 91 -5.36 -9.82 4.66
C LEU A 91 -4.67 -10.21 5.97
N GLU A 92 -4.38 -9.25 6.85
CA GLU A 92 -3.83 -9.54 8.19
C GLU A 92 -4.79 -10.39 9.05
N GLY A 93 -6.10 -10.14 8.96
CA GLY A 93 -7.11 -10.94 9.67
C GLY A 93 -7.15 -12.39 9.23
N ARG A 94 -6.86 -12.68 7.95
CA ARG A 94 -6.77 -14.05 7.41
C ARG A 94 -5.50 -14.76 7.85
N GLU A 95 -4.36 -14.06 7.93
CA GLU A 95 -3.09 -14.66 8.36
C GLU A 95 -3.06 -14.99 9.87
N ARG A 96 -3.74 -14.21 10.72
CA ARG A 96 -3.90 -14.54 12.15
C ARG A 96 -4.79 -15.77 12.37
N LEU A 97 -5.84 -15.95 11.57
CA LEU A 97 -6.72 -17.12 11.67
C LEU A 97 -6.02 -18.42 11.26
N VAL A 98 -5.08 -18.38 10.32
CA VAL A 98 -4.31 -19.58 9.89
C VAL A 98 -3.22 -19.97 10.91
N ARG A 99 -2.79 -19.04 11.77
CA ARG A 99 -1.75 -19.28 12.79
C ARG A 99 -2.27 -19.49 14.22
N ALA A 100 -3.58 -19.51 14.42
CA ALA A 100 -4.13 -19.91 15.72
C ALA A 100 -3.88 -21.41 15.93
N PRO A 101 -3.16 -21.84 16.99
CA PRO A 101 -3.06 -23.25 17.30
C PRO A 101 -4.46 -23.75 17.66
N HIS A 102 -4.87 -24.86 17.03
CA HIS A 102 -6.03 -25.60 17.49
C HIS A 102 -5.81 -26.02 18.97
N PRO A 103 -6.87 -25.95 19.81
CA PRO A 103 -6.79 -26.29 21.23
C PRO A 103 -6.35 -27.73 21.48
#